data_AF-A0ABF7RC68-F1
#
_entry.id   AF-A0ABF7RC68-F1
#
_cell.length_a   1.000
_cell.length_b   1.000
_cell.length_c   1.000
_cell.angle_alpha   90.00
_cell.angle_beta   90.00
_cell.angle_gamma   90.00
#
_symmetry.space_group_name_H-M   'P 1'
#
loop_
_entity.id
_entity.type
_entity.pdbx_description
1 polymer ?
#
loop_
_entity_poly.entity_id
_entity_poly.type
_entity_poly.pdbx_seq_one_letter_code
_entity_poly.pdbx_strand_id
1 'polypeptide(L)'
;MILQTRARFTLPPLAAGAEPPVAWIALTQNGLVSRPNGGENGGVELHHDHVVREWIGPIRLTGPTTTWQGEIALPAGARPADVGLAAFIERPGDADILQATAAPLCR
;
A
#
# COMPACT_ATOMS: atom_id res chain seq x y z
N MET A 1 1.52 -17.02 7.19
CA MET A 1 0.18 -16.95 6.56
C MET A 1 0.30 -16.18 5.27
N ILE A 2 -0.49 -16.51 4.24
CA ILE A 2 -0.50 -15.84 2.94
C ILE A 2 -1.88 -15.24 2.72
N LEU A 3 -1.93 -14.00 2.22
CA LEU A 3 -3.15 -13.30 1.84
C LEU A 3 -3.38 -13.42 0.35
N GLN A 4 -4.53 -13.97 -0.03
CA GLN A 4 -5.02 -13.88 -1.39
C GLN A 4 -5.62 -12.51 -1.60
N THR A 5 -5.00 -11.71 -2.46
CA THR A 5 -5.36 -10.30 -2.63
C THR A 5 -5.79 -10.03 -4.06
N ARG A 6 -6.87 -9.27 -4.23
CA ARG A 6 -7.32 -8.74 -5.51
C ARG A 6 -7.52 -7.23 -5.39
N ALA A 7 -6.93 -6.49 -6.30
CA ALA A 7 -7.16 -5.07 -6.46
C ALA A 7 -7.71 -4.77 -7.85
N ARG A 8 -8.68 -3.86 -7.93
CA ARG A 8 -9.24 -3.38 -9.19
C ARG A 8 -9.07 -1.87 -9.28
N PHE A 9 -8.45 -1.44 -10.36
CA PHE A 9 -8.27 -0.03 -10.69
C PHE A 9 -9.09 0.28 -11.93
N THR A 10 -9.82 1.39 -11.88
CA THR A 10 -10.63 1.88 -12.99
C THR A 10 -10.22 3.30 -13.27
N LEU A 11 -9.92 3.60 -14.54
CA LEU A 11 -9.53 4.94 -14.97
C LEU A 11 -10.57 5.51 -15.93
N PRO A 12 -10.79 6.84 -15.90
CA PRO A 12 -11.41 7.52 -17.03
C PRO A 12 -10.51 7.39 -18.28
N PRO A 13 -11.05 7.63 -19.48
CA PRO A 13 -10.24 7.67 -20.70
C PRO A 13 -9.07 8.65 -20.55
N LEU A 14 -7.87 8.20 -20.90
CA LEU A 14 -6.68 9.03 -20.89
C LEU A 14 -6.66 9.95 -22.12
N ALA A 15 -6.14 11.16 -21.95
CA ALA A 15 -5.90 12.07 -23.06
C ALA A 15 -4.88 11.46 -24.04
N ALA A 16 -5.04 11.72 -25.34
CA ALA A 16 -4.11 11.23 -26.36
C ALA A 16 -2.70 11.76 -26.08
N GLY A 17 -1.72 10.86 -26.01
CA GLY A 17 -0.31 11.20 -25.75
C GLY A 17 0.06 11.40 -24.27
N ALA A 18 -0.89 11.25 -23.33
CA ALA A 18 -0.57 11.26 -21.90
C ALA A 18 0.14 9.95 -21.49
N GLU A 19 1.12 10.06 -20.59
CA GLU A 19 1.72 8.88 -19.96
C GLU A 19 0.68 8.20 -19.05
N PRO A 20 0.47 6.87 -19.16
CA PRO A 20 -0.52 6.18 -18.33
C PRO A 20 -0.14 6.20 -16.85
N PRO A 21 -1.10 6.44 -15.93
CA PRO A 21 -0.82 6.35 -14.52
C PRO A 21 -0.47 4.93 -14.08
N VAL A 22 0.22 4.84 -12.96
CA VAL A 22 0.58 3.56 -12.33
C VAL A 22 -0.18 3.42 -11.02
N ALA A 23 -0.42 2.18 -10.61
CA ALA A 23 -0.97 1.91 -9.30
C ALA A 23 0.05 1.23 -8.38
N TRP A 24 -0.14 1.43 -7.09
CA TRP A 24 0.61 0.79 -6.03
C TRP A 24 -0.35 0.17 -5.03
N ILE A 25 0.08 -0.94 -4.42
CA ILE A 25 -0.57 -1.53 -3.26
C ILE A 25 0.49 -1.60 -2.16
N ALA A 26 0.11 -1.22 -0.94
CA ALA A 26 0.95 -1.29 0.24
C ALA A 26 0.31 -2.20 1.28
N LEU A 27 1.06 -3.17 1.77
CA LEU A 27 0.71 -3.87 3.00
C LEU A 27 1.12 -2.99 4.17
N THR A 28 0.17 -2.67 5.05
CA THR A 28 0.39 -1.81 6.22
C THR A 28 0.20 -2.59 7.50
N GLN A 29 0.92 -2.21 8.55
CA GLN A 29 0.75 -2.77 9.88
C GLN A 29 0.68 -1.67 10.94
N ASN A 30 -0.29 -1.84 11.84
CA ASN A 30 -0.54 -1.00 13.00
C ASN A 30 0.09 -1.59 14.27
N GLY A 31 0.17 -0.78 15.32
CA GLY A 31 0.54 -1.21 16.67
C GLY A 31 1.98 -1.70 16.82
N LEU A 32 2.89 -1.28 15.93
CA LEU A 32 4.32 -1.57 16.08
C LEU A 32 4.91 -0.65 17.16
N VAL A 33 5.86 -1.19 17.94
CA VAL A 33 6.50 -0.46 19.03
C VAL A 33 8.01 -0.50 18.87
N SER A 34 8.67 0.65 19.06
CA SER A 34 10.13 0.74 19.10
C SER A 34 10.60 1.51 20.33
N ARG A 35 11.76 1.13 20.88
CA ARG A 35 12.42 1.84 22.00
C ARG A 35 13.85 2.20 21.59
N PRO A 36 14.05 3.28 20.81
CA PRO A 36 15.39 3.71 20.42
C PRO A 36 16.21 4.09 21.66
N ASN A 37 17.48 3.66 21.69
CA ASN A 37 18.37 3.87 22.82
C ASN A 37 19.11 5.22 22.78
N GLY A 38 18.95 6.00 21.71
CA GLY A 38 19.65 7.26 21.52
C GLY A 38 19.00 8.15 20.46
N GLY A 39 19.56 9.34 20.30
CA GLY A 39 18.95 10.41 19.48
C GLY A 39 17.87 11.17 20.24
N GLU A 40 17.14 12.04 19.53
CA GLU A 40 16.08 12.88 20.10
C GLU A 40 14.98 12.07 20.81
N ASN A 41 14.72 10.85 20.33
CA ASN A 41 13.72 9.94 20.90
C ASN A 41 14.32 8.90 21.87
N GLY A 42 15.58 9.04 22.26
CA GLY A 42 16.29 8.08 23.11
C GLY A 42 15.59 7.84 24.44
N GLY A 43 15.30 6.58 24.77
CA GLY A 43 14.62 6.19 26.01
C GLY A 43 13.10 6.37 26.00
N VAL A 44 12.51 6.81 24.88
CA VAL A 44 11.06 6.94 24.70
C VAL A 44 10.50 5.72 23.95
N GLU A 45 9.34 5.23 24.37
CA GLU A 45 8.58 4.24 23.61
C GLU A 45 7.78 4.93 22.51
N LEU A 46 8.00 4.51 21.26
CA LEU A 46 7.28 5.04 20.09
C LEU A 46 6.31 3.99 19.57
N HIS A 47 5.07 4.42 19.34
CA HIS A 47 4.02 3.63 18.71
C HIS A 47 3.88 4.04 17.24
N HIS A 48 3.81 3.06 16.35
CA HIS A 48 3.74 3.28 14.91
C HIS A 48 2.50 2.59 14.35
N ASP A 49 1.71 3.37 13.63
CA ASP A 49 0.57 2.90 12.85
C ASP A 49 0.79 3.11 11.36
N HIS A 50 0.10 2.32 10.55
CA HIS A 50 0.15 2.33 9.09
C HIS A 50 1.57 2.15 8.51
N VAL A 51 2.44 1.43 9.22
CA VAL A 51 3.80 1.15 8.76
C VAL A 51 3.74 0.28 7.53
N VAL A 52 4.25 0.77 6.40
CA VAL A 52 4.33 -0.03 5.17
C VAL A 52 5.33 -1.16 5.36
N ARG A 53 4.86 -2.39 5.18
CA ARG A 53 5.63 -3.63 5.33
C ARG A 53 6.04 -4.22 3.99
N GLU A 54 5.26 -3.96 2.94
CA GLU A 54 5.53 -4.42 1.59
C GLU A 54 4.91 -3.47 0.56
N TRP A 55 5.61 -3.25 -0.55
CA TRP A 55 5.15 -2.48 -1.70
C TRP A 55 4.96 -3.40 -2.90
N ILE A 56 3.83 -3.29 -3.57
CA ILE A 56 3.51 -4.01 -4.79
C ILE A 56 3.25 -2.98 -5.88
N GLY A 57 4.11 -2.99 -6.90
CA GLY A 57 4.02 -2.10 -8.05
C GLY A 57 5.40 -1.72 -8.61
N PRO A 58 5.46 -0.78 -9.57
CA PRO A 58 4.30 -0.09 -10.13
C PRO A 58 3.47 -1.03 -11.01
N ILE A 59 2.15 -1.05 -10.80
CA ILE A 59 1.19 -1.78 -11.63
C ILE A 59 0.79 -0.87 -12.79
N ARG A 60 1.15 -1.25 -14.01
CA ARG A 60 0.80 -0.47 -15.21
C ARG A 60 -0.70 -0.54 -15.49
N LEU A 61 -1.35 0.61 -15.61
CA LEU A 61 -2.78 0.71 -15.90
C LEU A 61 -2.99 0.90 -17.40
N THR A 62 -2.92 -0.19 -18.17
CA THR A 62 -2.89 -0.16 -19.64
C THR A 62 -4.28 -0.07 -20.30
N GLY A 63 -5.34 0.14 -19.53
CA GLY A 63 -6.71 0.16 -20.03
C GLY A 63 -7.72 0.72 -19.01
N PRO A 64 -9.01 0.79 -19.38
CA PRO A 64 -10.05 1.42 -18.54
C PRO A 64 -10.28 0.68 -17.23
N THR A 65 -9.96 -0.61 -17.17
CA THR A 65 -9.93 -1.40 -15.94
C THR A 65 -8.69 -2.28 -15.95
N THR A 66 -7.98 -2.31 -14.84
CA THR A 66 -6.87 -3.23 -14.59
C THR A 66 -7.13 -3.97 -13.29
N THR A 67 -6.98 -5.30 -13.31
CA THR A 67 -7.11 -6.13 -12.12
C THR A 67 -5.76 -6.75 -11.80
N TRP A 68 -5.30 -6.56 -10.57
CA TRP A 68 -4.14 -7.25 -10.02
C TRP A 68 -4.62 -8.33 -9.05
N GLN A 69 -4.01 -9.52 -9.15
CA GLN A 69 -4.25 -10.64 -8.24
C GLN A 69 -2.90 -11.22 -7.84
N GLY A 70 -2.72 -11.48 -6.56
CA GLY A 70 -1.48 -12.03 -6.05
C GLY A 70 -1.56 -12.46 -4.60
N GLU A 71 -0.51 -13.15 -4.20
CA GLU A 71 -0.28 -13.61 -2.84
C GLU A 71 0.63 -12.63 -2.13
N ILE A 72 0.23 -12.17 -0.95
CA ILE A 72 1.05 -11.30 -0.09
C ILE A 72 1.30 -12.03 1.22
N ALA A 73 2.56 -12.25 1.57
CA ALA A 73 2.89 -12.92 2.82
C ALA A 73 2.60 -11.98 4.00
N LEU A 74 1.97 -12.50 5.06
CA LEU A 74 1.88 -11.73 6.30
C LEU A 74 3.27 -11.54 6.90
N PRO A 75 3.61 -10.34 7.42
CA PRO A 75 4.85 -10.13 8.12
C PRO A 75 4.95 -11.08 9.31
N ALA A 76 6.17 -11.56 9.59
CA ALA A 76 6.40 -12.45 10.71
C ALA A 76 5.95 -11.80 12.03
N GLY A 77 5.17 -12.55 12.82
CA GLY A 77 4.64 -12.08 14.11
C GLY A 77 3.51 -11.05 14.03
N ALA A 78 3.08 -10.63 12.84
CA ALA A 78 1.94 -9.73 12.69
C ALA A 78 0.64 -10.43 13.05
N ARG A 79 -0.21 -9.77 13.84
CA ARG A 79 -1.59 -10.21 14.04
C ARG A 79 -2.42 -9.72 12.85
N PRO A 80 -3.29 -10.55 12.25
CA PRO A 80 -4.07 -10.14 11.08
C PRO A 80 -4.94 -8.91 11.34
N ALA A 81 -5.41 -8.72 12.57
CA ALA A 81 -6.21 -7.57 12.97
C ALA A 81 -5.45 -6.23 12.91
N ASP A 82 -4.11 -6.26 12.97
CA ASP A 82 -3.28 -5.07 12.87
C ASP A 82 -2.82 -4.81 11.43
N VAL A 83 -3.16 -5.69 10.48
CA VAL A 83 -2.71 -5.60 9.09
C VAL A 83 -3.83 -5.01 8.23
N GLY A 84 -3.46 -4.18 7.27
CA GLY A 84 -4.36 -3.63 6.27
C GLY A 84 -3.67 -3.45 4.92
N LEU A 85 -4.45 -3.15 3.90
CA LEU A 85 -3.96 -2.80 2.58
C LEU A 85 -4.33 -1.37 2.26
N ALA A 86 -3.39 -0.61 1.70
CA ALA A 86 -3.67 0.63 1.00
C ALA A 86 -3.40 0.42 -0.49
N ALA A 87 -4.16 1.08 -1.35
CA ALA A 87 -3.92 1.10 -2.78
C ALA A 87 -4.20 2.49 -3.34
N PHE A 88 -3.35 2.93 -4.26
CA PHE A 88 -3.48 4.25 -4.87
C PHE A 88 -3.01 4.28 -6.31
N ILE A 89 -3.42 5.33 -7.02
CA ILE A 89 -3.06 5.62 -8.40
C ILE A 89 -2.20 6.89 -8.40
N GLU A 90 -1.04 6.80 -9.03
CA GLU A 90 -0.04 7.86 -9.11
C GLU A 90 0.13 8.30 -10.58
N ARG A 91 0.18 9.62 -10.80
CA ARG A 91 0.56 10.21 -12.07
C ARG A 91 2.10 10.20 -12.20
N PRO A 92 2.66 9.62 -13.27
CA PRO A 92 4.10 9.63 -13.50
C PRO A 92 4.59 11.06 -13.76
N GLY A 93 5.82 11.34 -13.32
CA GLY A 93 6.52 12.60 -13.55
C GLY A 93 6.42 13.60 -12.40
N ASP A 94 5.24 13.79 -11.81
CA ASP A 94 5.02 14.69 -10.67
C ASP A 94 4.66 13.98 -9.36
N ALA A 95 4.46 12.66 -9.40
CA ALA A 95 4.05 11.81 -8.27
C ALA A 95 2.71 12.23 -7.63
N ASP A 96 1.83 12.89 -8.40
CA ASP A 96 0.51 13.30 -7.93
C ASP A 96 -0.38 12.07 -7.67
N ILE A 97 -0.98 11.99 -6.48
CA ILE A 97 -1.85 10.87 -6.10
C ILE A 97 -3.27 11.19 -6.53
N LEU A 98 -3.71 10.54 -7.62
CA LEU A 98 -5.01 10.79 -8.24
C LEU A 98 -6.17 10.23 -7.42
N GLN A 99 -5.95 9.09 -6.76
CA GLN A 99 -6.92 8.45 -5.88
C GLN A 99 -6.22 7.47 -4.94
N ALA A 100 -6.73 7.33 -3.72
CA ALA A 100 -6.28 6.32 -2.77
C ALA A 100 -7.47 5.67 -2.04
N THR A 101 -7.28 4.45 -1.59
CA THR A 101 -8.18 3.73 -0.68
C THR A 101 -7.36 2.89 0.28
N ALA A 102 -7.91 2.63 1.47
CA ALA A 102 -7.33 1.72 2.43
C ALA A 102 -8.43 0.91 3.12
N ALA A 103 -8.12 -0.33 3.46
CA ALA A 103 -9.02 -1.23 4.16
C ALA A 103 -8.25 -2.18 5.08
N PRO A 104 -8.81 -2.55 6.24
CA PRO A 104 -8.32 -3.69 7.01
C PRO A 104 -8.52 -4.98 6.22
N LEU A 105 -7.86 -6.06 6.66
CA LEU A 105 -8.13 -7.38 6.09
C LEU A 105 -9.59 -7.80 6.32
N CYS A 106 -10.20 -8.43 5.31
CA CYS A 106 -11.52 -9.05 5.44
C CYS A 106 -11.46 -10.21 6.45
N ARG A 107 -12.57 -10.44 7.15
CA ARG A 107 -12.75 -11.58 8.06
C ARG A 107 -13.32 -12.79 7.32
#